data_AF-A0A258BXY9-F1
#
_entry.id   AF-A0A258BXY9-F1
#
_cell.length_a   1.000
_cell.length_b   1.000
_cell.length_c   1.000
_cell.angle_alpha   90.00
_cell.angle_beta   90.00
_cell.angle_gamma   90.00
#
_symmetry.space_group_name_H-M   'P 1'
#
loop_
_entity.id
_entity.type
_entity.pdbx_description
1 polymer ?
#
loop_
_entity_poly.entity_id
_entity_poly.type
_entity_poly.pdbx_seq_one_letter_code
_entity_poly.pdbx_strand_id
1 'polypeptide(L)'
;MTTLISTPRTDGYFMPAEWAPHSQTWMVWPQRPDNWREQGVPAQAAFAAVARAIARFEPVTVCASAEQYLAARAALDDPRIRVVEMSTDDAWVRDTGPTFVVDGKGGLRGVDWTFNAWG
;
A
#
# COMPACT_ATOMS: atom_id res chain seq x y z
N MET A 1 -2.90 4.57 -17.94
CA MET A 1 -4.11 4.39 -17.10
C MET A 1 -5.23 5.17 -17.77
N THR A 2 -6.43 4.62 -17.89
CA THR A 2 -7.54 5.30 -18.58
C THR A 2 -8.45 5.93 -17.54
N THR A 3 -8.50 7.26 -17.50
CA THR A 3 -9.47 7.98 -16.67
C THR A 3 -10.86 7.79 -17.26
N LEU A 4 -11.79 7.28 -16.45
CA LEU A 4 -13.18 7.12 -16.84
C LEU A 4 -13.93 8.45 -16.64
N ILE A 5 -14.89 8.74 -17.53
CA ILE A 5 -15.73 9.95 -17.45
C ILE A 5 -16.98 9.76 -16.58
N SER A 6 -17.27 8.51 -16.18
CA SER A 6 -18.36 8.14 -15.28
C SER A 6 -17.89 8.07 -13.81
N THR A 7 -18.84 8.02 -12.88
CA THR A 7 -18.54 7.82 -11.45
C THR A 7 -18.68 6.35 -11.06
N PRO A 8 -17.97 5.86 -10.01
CA PRO A 8 -18.16 4.51 -9.49
C PRO A 8 -19.64 4.18 -9.22
N ARG A 9 -20.36 5.11 -8.59
CA ARG A 9 -21.79 4.93 -8.29
C ARG A 9 -22.63 4.72 -9.54
N THR A 10 -22.43 5.53 -10.58
CA THR A 10 -23.17 5.42 -11.85
C THR A 10 -22.95 4.05 -12.50
N ASP A 11 -21.73 3.53 -12.37
CA ASP A 11 -21.34 2.25 -12.98
C ASP A 11 -21.64 1.04 -12.08
N GLY A 12 -22.30 1.25 -10.93
CA GLY A 12 -22.65 0.18 -9.99
C GLY A 12 -21.51 -0.31 -9.10
N TYR A 13 -20.41 0.45 -9.00
CA TYR A 13 -19.29 0.18 -8.11
C TYR A 13 -19.45 0.86 -6.75
N PHE A 14 -18.96 0.22 -5.70
CA PHE A 14 -18.91 0.73 -4.33
C PHE A 14 -17.60 0.33 -3.63
N MET A 15 -17.17 1.11 -2.64
CA MET A 15 -16.07 0.73 -1.76
C MET A 15 -16.60 -0.30 -0.75
N PRO A 16 -16.09 -1.54 -0.75
CA PRO A 16 -16.48 -2.51 0.27
C PRO A 16 -15.96 -2.07 1.64
N ALA A 17 -16.65 -2.49 2.71
CA ALA A 17 -16.14 -2.25 4.06
C ALA A 17 -14.82 -3.01 4.29
N GLU A 18 -13.95 -2.48 5.15
CA GLU A 18 -12.61 -3.04 5.40
C GLU A 18 -12.64 -4.44 6.07
N TRP A 19 -13.78 -4.87 6.61
CA TRP A 19 -13.95 -6.24 7.11
C TRP A 19 -14.44 -7.23 6.03
N ALA A 20 -14.68 -6.78 4.80
CA ALA A 20 -14.97 -7.67 3.69
C ALA A 20 -13.71 -8.47 3.31
N PRO A 21 -13.84 -9.62 2.63
CA PRO A 21 -12.68 -10.40 2.20
C PRO A 21 -11.72 -9.60 1.31
N HIS A 22 -10.43 -9.69 1.60
CA HIS A 22 -9.36 -9.04 0.86
C HIS A 22 -8.56 -10.03 0.03
N SER A 23 -7.93 -9.54 -1.05
CA SER A 23 -6.95 -10.31 -1.81
C SER A 23 -5.52 -10.13 -1.29
N GLN A 24 -5.18 -8.95 -0.76
CA GLN A 24 -3.88 -8.60 -0.17
C GLN A 24 -3.92 -7.23 0.51
N THR A 25 -2.91 -6.95 1.33
CA THR A 25 -2.63 -5.62 1.88
C THR A 25 -1.46 -4.95 1.14
N TRP A 26 -1.52 -3.63 1.01
CA TRP A 26 -0.43 -2.80 0.50
C TRP A 26 0.21 -1.98 1.61
N MET A 27 1.53 -1.81 1.56
CA MET A 27 2.33 -0.98 2.47
C MET A 27 3.43 -0.24 1.69
N VAL A 28 3.96 0.84 2.26
CA VAL A 28 5.16 1.54 1.75
C VAL A 28 6.25 1.48 2.81
N TRP A 29 7.51 1.31 2.39
CA TRP A 29 8.67 1.20 3.26
C TRP A 29 9.15 2.59 3.75
N PRO A 30 9.30 2.83 5.07
CA PRO A 30 9.73 4.12 5.59
C PRO A 30 11.24 4.34 5.44
N GLN A 31 11.65 5.55 5.04
CA GLN A 31 13.07 5.87 4.84
C GLN A 31 13.49 7.32 5.09
N ARG A 32 12.61 8.32 4.91
CA ARG A 32 13.04 9.73 4.89
C ARG A 32 13.55 10.20 6.26
N PRO A 33 14.76 10.77 6.37
CA PRO A 33 15.42 11.03 7.66
C PRO A 33 14.90 12.28 8.38
N ASP A 34 14.20 13.16 7.68
CA ASP A 34 13.57 14.37 8.21
C ASP A 34 12.22 14.09 8.88
N ASN A 35 11.63 12.90 8.67
CA ASN A 35 10.46 12.42 9.42
C ASN A 35 10.81 11.26 10.36
N TRP A 36 11.63 10.31 9.90
CA TRP A 36 11.97 9.09 10.65
C TRP A 36 13.38 9.17 11.25
N ARG A 37 13.45 9.15 12.59
CA ARG A 37 14.73 9.17 13.33
C ARG A 37 15.67 8.03 12.91
N GLU A 38 16.98 8.25 13.12
CA GLU A 38 18.01 7.22 12.92
C GLU A 38 17.92 6.58 11.52
N GLN A 39 17.76 7.42 10.49
CA GLN A 39 17.64 6.98 9.09
C GLN A 39 16.49 5.98 8.85
N GLY A 40 15.43 6.06 9.66
CA GLY A 40 14.27 5.18 9.55
C GLY A 40 14.42 3.78 10.14
N VAL A 41 15.60 3.37 10.62
CA VAL A 41 15.85 2.00 11.10
C VAL A 41 14.80 1.51 12.13
N PRO A 42 14.42 2.31 13.15
CA PRO A 42 13.41 1.87 14.12
C PRO A 42 12.01 1.71 13.49
N ALA A 43 11.65 2.60 12.56
CA ALA A 43 10.37 2.55 11.87
C ALA A 43 10.31 1.35 10.89
N GLN A 44 11.41 1.07 10.19
CA GLN A 44 11.55 -0.09 9.32
C GLN A 44 11.34 -1.40 10.09
N ALA A 45 11.91 -1.53 11.29
CA ALA A 45 11.68 -2.68 12.16
C ALA A 45 10.19 -2.83 12.55
N ALA A 46 9.54 -1.72 12.90
CA ALA A 46 8.10 -1.71 13.22
C ALA A 46 7.22 -2.07 12.01
N PHE A 47 7.49 -1.48 10.85
CA PHE A 47 6.76 -1.77 9.60
C PHE A 47 6.95 -3.23 9.18
N ALA A 48 8.16 -3.78 9.34
CA ALA A 48 8.41 -5.19 9.06
C ALA A 48 7.67 -6.13 10.02
N ALA A 49 7.52 -5.74 11.29
CA ALA A 49 6.70 -6.49 12.25
C ALA A 49 5.20 -6.46 11.86
N VAL A 50 4.68 -5.31 11.43
CA VAL A 50 3.30 -5.19 10.93
C VAL A 50 3.09 -6.03 9.67
N ALA A 51 3.99 -5.93 8.68
CA ALA A 51 3.90 -6.70 7.45
C ALA A 51 3.88 -8.22 7.73
N ARG A 52 4.77 -8.71 8.61
CA ARG A 52 4.76 -10.11 9.05
C ARG A 52 3.50 -10.50 9.82
N ALA A 53 2.94 -9.61 10.62
CA ALA A 53 1.70 -9.87 11.34
C ALA A 53 0.53 -10.05 10.36
N ILE A 54 0.42 -9.19 9.34
CA ILE A 54 -0.62 -9.28 8.30
C ILE A 54 -0.40 -10.50 7.41
N ALA A 55 0.86 -10.82 7.09
CA ALA A 55 1.25 -11.97 6.28
C ALA A 55 0.75 -13.32 6.84
N ARG A 56 0.41 -13.40 8.13
CA ARG A 56 -0.24 -14.60 8.71
C ARG A 56 -1.65 -14.84 8.16
N PHE A 57 -2.31 -13.81 7.66
CA PHE A 57 -3.73 -13.84 7.25
C PHE A 57 -3.90 -13.67 5.75
N GLU A 58 -3.20 -12.73 5.12
CA GLU A 58 -3.29 -12.46 3.67
C GLU A 58 -1.91 -12.13 3.06
N PRO A 59 -1.75 -12.16 1.73
CA PRO A 59 -0.53 -11.66 1.09
C PRO A 59 -0.30 -10.17 1.36
N VAL A 60 0.96 -9.75 1.39
CA VAL A 60 1.34 -8.34 1.55
C VAL A 60 2.22 -7.92 0.37
N THR A 61 1.92 -6.76 -0.23
CA THR A 61 2.85 -6.08 -1.14
C THR A 61 3.43 -4.84 -0.46
N VAL A 62 4.76 -4.76 -0.37
CA VAL A 62 5.48 -3.60 0.17
C VAL A 62 6.19 -2.87 -0.97
N CYS A 63 5.83 -1.61 -1.16
CA CYS A 63 6.50 -0.69 -2.07
C CYS A 63 7.74 -0.11 -1.40
N ALA A 64 8.90 -0.21 -2.02
CA ALA A 64 10.15 0.37 -1.54
C ALA A 64 10.83 1.19 -2.64
N SER A 65 11.53 2.25 -2.27
CA SER A 65 12.35 3.02 -3.21
C SER A 65 13.44 2.14 -3.84
N ALA A 66 13.99 2.55 -4.98
CA ALA A 66 15.12 1.86 -5.61
C ALA A 66 16.30 1.67 -4.65
N GLU A 67 16.59 2.69 -3.83
CA GLU A 67 17.67 2.66 -2.84
C GLU A 67 17.42 1.63 -1.73
N GLN A 68 16.18 1.54 -1.22
CA GLN A 68 15.85 0.65 -0.11
C GLN A 68 15.37 -0.74 -0.56
N TYR A 69 15.15 -0.98 -1.86
CA TYR A 69 14.56 -2.22 -2.37
C TYR A 69 15.26 -3.49 -1.85
N LEU A 70 16.59 -3.55 -1.95
CA LEU A 70 17.36 -4.71 -1.49
C LEU A 70 17.32 -4.87 0.03
N ALA A 71 17.40 -3.76 0.78
CA ALA A 71 17.32 -3.78 2.24
C ALA A 71 15.93 -4.22 2.73
N ALA A 72 14.87 -3.68 2.15
CA ALA A 72 13.49 -4.07 2.43
C ALA A 72 13.24 -5.54 2.10
N ARG A 73 13.72 -6.02 0.94
CA ARG A 73 13.60 -7.43 0.54
C ARG A 73 14.32 -8.37 1.52
N ALA A 74 15.52 -8.01 1.97
CA ALA A 74 16.24 -8.79 2.96
C ALA A 74 15.55 -8.77 4.34
N ALA A 75 15.01 -7.61 4.75
CA ALA A 75 14.29 -7.46 6.01
C ALA A 75 12.93 -8.16 6.02
N LEU A 76 12.34 -8.41 4.84
CA LEU A 76 11.01 -9.01 4.63
C LEU A 76 11.10 -10.36 3.90
N ASP A 77 12.08 -11.20 4.29
CA ASP A 77 12.25 -12.55 3.73
C ASP A 77 11.13 -13.49 4.21
N ASP A 78 9.93 -13.32 3.64
CA ASP A 78 8.73 -14.12 3.87
C ASP A 78 8.04 -14.35 2.51
N PRO A 79 7.71 -15.61 2.15
CA PRO A 79 7.10 -15.92 0.85
C PRO A 79 5.71 -15.28 0.64
N ARG A 80 5.04 -14.83 1.71
CA ARG A 80 3.75 -14.12 1.64
C ARG A 80 3.91 -12.60 1.52
N ILE A 81 5.14 -12.09 1.58
CA ILE A 81 5.46 -10.67 1.43
C ILE A 81 6.22 -10.46 0.12
N ARG A 82 5.60 -9.74 -0.81
CA ARG A 82 6.23 -9.32 -2.06
C ARG A 82 6.76 -7.90 -1.91
N VAL A 83 8.04 -7.67 -2.19
CA VAL A 83 8.61 -6.32 -2.29
C VAL A 83 8.62 -5.88 -3.76
N VAL A 84 8.16 -4.67 -4.04
CA VAL A 84 8.20 -4.06 -5.38
C VAL A 84 8.90 -2.70 -5.31
N GLU A 85 9.67 -2.38 -6.34
CA GLU A 85 10.30 -1.07 -6.46
C GLU A 85 9.25 -0.02 -6.88
N MET A 86 9.12 1.05 -6.10
CA MET A 86 8.21 2.16 -6.37
C MET A 86 8.68 3.41 -5.60
N SER A 87 8.79 4.54 -6.31
CA SER A 87 9.15 5.83 -5.71
C SER A 87 8.00 6.40 -4.87
N THR A 88 8.33 6.94 -3.69
CA THR A 88 7.38 7.58 -2.76
C THR A 88 8.08 8.69 -1.96
N ASP A 89 7.37 9.76 -1.62
CA ASP A 89 7.90 10.81 -0.75
C ASP A 89 7.89 10.43 0.75
N ASP A 90 6.91 9.64 1.21
CA ASP A 90 6.84 9.07 2.56
C ASP A 90 5.92 7.81 2.60
N ALA A 91 5.85 7.13 3.73
CA ALA A 91 5.32 5.77 3.87
C ALA A 91 3.82 5.64 4.23
N TRP A 92 2.96 6.48 3.66
CA TRP A 92 1.54 6.59 4.05
C TRP A 92 0.56 6.13 2.97
N VAL A 93 0.64 4.85 2.60
CA VAL A 93 -0.19 4.26 1.52
C VAL A 93 -1.70 4.32 1.79
N ARG A 94 -2.12 4.48 3.05
CA ARG A 94 -3.52 4.68 3.40
C ARG A 94 -4.11 5.93 2.73
N ASP A 95 -3.28 6.97 2.59
CA ASP A 95 -3.70 8.28 2.13
C ASP A 95 -3.33 8.54 0.67
N THR A 96 -2.24 7.91 0.21
CA THR A 96 -1.71 8.07 -1.16
C THR A 96 -2.07 6.91 -2.09
N GLY A 97 -2.52 5.78 -1.54
CA GLY A 97 -2.88 4.60 -2.30
C GLY A 97 -4.28 4.69 -2.91
N PRO A 98 -4.58 3.82 -3.89
CA PRO A 98 -5.91 3.77 -4.48
C PRO A 98 -6.95 3.32 -3.45
N THR A 99 -8.13 3.92 -3.48
CA THR A 99 -9.32 3.36 -2.82
C THR A 99 -9.98 2.37 -3.77
N PHE A 100 -9.87 1.07 -3.49
CA PHE A 100 -10.47 0.05 -4.34
C PHE A 100 -12.01 0.03 -4.24
N VAL A 101 -12.66 -0.16 -5.39
CA VAL A 101 -14.12 -0.30 -5.51
C VAL A 101 -14.48 -1.53 -6.33
N VAL A 102 -15.59 -2.18 -5.97
CA VAL A 102 -16.08 -3.42 -6.59
C VAL A 102 -17.54 -3.29 -7.02
N ASP A 103 -17.99 -4.12 -7.96
CA ASP A 103 -19.37 -4.14 -8.47
C ASP A 103 -20.23 -5.32 -7.98
N GLY A 104 -19.64 -6.19 -7.14
CA GLY A 104 -20.27 -7.44 -6.67
C GLY A 104 -20.40 -8.55 -7.72
N LYS A 105 -19.86 -8.35 -8.93
CA LYS A 105 -19.91 -9.26 -10.09
C LYS A 105 -18.51 -9.69 -10.56
N GLY A 106 -17.47 -9.35 -9.80
CA GLY A 106 -16.07 -9.65 -10.09
C GLY A 106 -15.27 -8.48 -10.68
N GLY A 107 -15.90 -7.33 -10.90
CA GLY A 107 -15.22 -6.12 -11.32
C GLY A 107 -14.42 -5.47 -10.19
N LEU A 108 -13.21 -5.00 -10.51
CA LEU A 108 -12.32 -4.25 -9.62
C LEU A 108 -11.84 -2.97 -10.31
N ARG A 109 -11.95 -1.85 -9.62
CA ARG A 109 -11.40 -0.55 -10.05
C ARG A 109 -10.74 0.15 -8.86
N GLY A 110 -9.93 1.17 -9.14
CA GLY A 110 -9.36 2.06 -8.13
C GLY A 110 -9.87 3.48 -8.31
N VAL A 111 -10.22 4.13 -7.21
CA VAL A 111 -10.38 5.58 -7.13
C VAL A 111 -9.04 6.17 -6.71
N ASP A 112 -8.51 7.06 -7.53
CA ASP A 112 -7.26 7.78 -7.33
C ASP A 112 -7.60 9.22 -6.93
N TRP A 113 -7.33 9.57 -5.68
CA TRP A 113 -7.61 10.90 -5.14
C TRP A 113 -6.40 11.80 -5.36
N THR A 114 -6.62 13.07 -5.67
CA THR A 114 -5.53 14.05 -5.63
C THR A 114 -5.03 14.18 -4.20
N PHE A 115 -3.77 13.83 -3.98
CA PHE A 115 -3.08 13.95 -2.70
C PHE A 115 -2.17 15.18 -2.69
N ASN A 116 -2.15 15.91 -1.58
CA ASN A 116 -1.38 17.15 -1.42
C ASN A 116 -0.54 17.19 -0.12
N ALA A 117 -0.22 16.04 0.48
CA ALA A 117 0.55 15.96 1.73
C ALA A 117 -0.12 16.64 2.95
N TRP A 118 -1.44 16.48 3.09
CA TRP A 118 -2.26 16.94 4.23
C TRP A 118 -2.26 18.47 4.47
N GLY A 119 -2.24 19.26 3.39
CA GLY A 119 -2.34 20.74 3.45
C GLY A 119 -2.46 21.39 2.09
#